data_AF-A0A519SBD5-F1
#
_entry.id   AF-A0A519SBD5-F1
#
_cell.length_a   1.000
_cell.length_b   1.000
_cell.length_c   1.000
_cell.angle_alpha   90.00
_cell.angle_beta   90.00
_cell.angle_gamma   90.00
#
_symmetry.space_group_name_H-M   'P 1'
#
loop_
_entity.id
_entity.type
_entity.pdbx_description
1 polymer ?
#
loop_
_entity_poly.entity_id
_entity_poly.type
_entity_poly.pdbx_seq_one_letter_code
_entity_poly.pdbx_strand_id
1 'polypeptide(L)' 'MAKQLNIRKKLTWSAPAGGRFVALASFVKAAEAQAWTDDEIQFVMDEVVEADDDASGLAILADYTAH' A
#
# COMPACT_ATOMS: atom_id res chain seq x y z
N MET A 1 9.78 11.79 13.49
CA MET A 1 8.34 11.70 13.80
C MET A 1 7.71 11.01 12.60
N ALA A 2 7.29 9.75 12.71
CA ALA A 2 6.48 9.16 11.64
C ALA A 2 5.19 9.97 11.57
N LYS A 3 4.93 10.59 10.41
CA LYS A 3 3.71 11.37 10.18
C LYS A 3 2.56 10.38 10.17
N GLN A 4 1.83 10.26 11.28
CA GLN A 4 0.67 9.37 11.34
C GLN A 4 -0.43 9.98 10.46
N LEU A 5 -0.59 9.44 9.24
CA LEU A 5 -1.61 9.85 8.28
C LEU A 5 -2.83 8.95 8.48
N ASN A 6 -4.01 9.51 8.75
CA ASN A 6 -5.23 8.72 8.86
C ASN A 6 -5.87 8.57 7.47
N ILE A 7 -5.42 7.56 6.71
CA ILE A 7 -5.96 7.25 5.38
C ILE A 7 -7.20 6.37 5.52
N ARG A 8 -8.37 6.89 5.11
CA ARG A 8 -9.62 6.11 5.02
C ARG A 8 -9.96 5.64 3.61
N LYS A 9 -9.22 6.13 2.61
CA LYS A 9 -9.42 5.79 1.20
C LYS A 9 -9.10 4.31 0.99
N LYS A 10 -9.88 3.64 0.13
CA LYS A 10 -9.66 2.24 -0.25
C LYS A 10 -9.40 2.15 -1.75
N LEU A 11 -8.43 1.34 -2.13
CA LEU A 11 -7.97 1.17 -3.50
C LEU A 11 -8.74 0.03 -4.16
N THR A 12 -9.29 0.25 -5.35
CA THR A 12 -9.83 -0.86 -6.15
C THR A 12 -8.67 -1.54 -6.87
N TRP A 13 -8.13 -2.61 -6.30
CA TRP A 13 -6.92 -3.26 -6.80
C TRP A 13 -6.88 -4.73 -6.42
N SER A 14 -6.11 -5.53 -7.15
CA SER A 14 -5.87 -6.93 -6.84
C SER A 14 -4.37 -7.18 -6.83
N ALA A 15 -3.89 -7.77 -5.74
CA ALA A 15 -2.46 -8.03 -5.58
C ALA A 15 -1.96 -9.06 -6.62
N PRO A 16 -0.85 -8.78 -7.32
CA PRO A 16 -0.20 -9.79 -8.15
C PRO A 16 0.43 -10.88 -7.28
N ALA A 17 0.69 -12.04 -7.87
CA ALA A 17 1.49 -13.07 -7.21
C ALA A 17 2.93 -12.57 -6.97
N GLY A 18 3.47 -12.82 -5.77
CA GLY A 18 4.82 -12.44 -5.39
C GLY A 18 4.92 -11.97 -3.93
N GLY A 19 6.11 -11.46 -3.57
CA GLY A 19 6.37 -10.86 -2.25
C GLY A 19 5.90 -9.41 -2.16
N ARG A 20 6.05 -8.81 -0.97
CA ARG A 20 5.46 -7.49 -0.65
C ARG A 20 5.91 -6.37 -1.58
N PHE A 21 7.15 -6.40 -2.07
CA PHE A 21 7.66 -5.36 -2.96
C PHE A 21 7.15 -5.48 -4.40
N VAL A 22 6.83 -6.69 -4.86
CA VAL A 22 6.16 -6.89 -6.16
C VAL A 22 4.74 -6.35 -6.08
N ALA A 23 4.05 -6.66 -4.98
CA ALA A 23 2.72 -6.15 -4.70
C ALA A 23 2.72 -4.61 -4.55
N LEU A 24 3.66 -4.05 -3.79
CA LEU A 24 3.81 -2.60 -3.59
C LEU A 24 4.02 -1.86 -4.92
N ALA A 25 4.89 -2.35 -5.80
CA ALA A 25 5.13 -1.73 -7.10
C ALA A 25 3.86 -1.71 -7.98
N SER A 26 2.98 -2.72 -7.86
CA SER A 26 1.68 -2.74 -8.53
C SER A 26 0.66 -1.84 -7.84
N PHE A 27 0.65 -1.79 -6.50
CA PHE A 27 -0.24 -0.95 -5.71
C PHE A 27 -0.02 0.53 -6.03
N VAL A 28 1.23 1.00 -6.04
CA VAL A 28 1.58 2.40 -6.34
C VAL A 28 0.98 2.85 -7.67
N LYS A 29 1.16 2.06 -8.74
CA LYS A 29 0.61 2.38 -10.07
C LYS A 29 -0.92 2.46 -10.08
N ALA A 30 -1.58 1.56 -9.35
CA ALA A 30 -3.03 1.57 -9.24
C ALA A 30 -3.53 2.75 -8.40
N ALA A 31 -2.80 3.12 -7.35
CA ALA A 31 -3.09 4.25 -6.48
C ALA A 31 -2.98 5.58 -7.24
N GLU A 32 -1.90 5.77 -8.02
CA GLU A 32 -1.74 6.91 -8.93
C GLU A 32 -2.90 7.00 -9.93
N ALA A 33 -3.27 5.88 -10.56
CA ALA A 33 -4.39 5.82 -11.49
C ALA A 33 -5.75 6.14 -10.85
N GLN A 34 -5.88 5.96 -9.53
CA GLN A 34 -7.08 6.29 -8.73
C GLN A 34 -6.91 7.59 -7.94
N ALA A 35 -6.00 8.47 -8.39
CA ALA A 35 -5.77 9.80 -7.84
C ALA A 35 -5.52 9.79 -6.33
N TRP A 36 -4.79 8.79 -5.83
CA TRP A 36 -4.17 8.89 -4.51
C TRP A 36 -3.07 9.95 -4.57
N THR A 37 -2.91 10.66 -3.47
CA THR A 37 -1.87 11.69 -3.34
C THR A 37 -0.51 11.06 -3.07
N ASP A 38 0.57 11.77 -3.42
CA ASP A 38 1.94 11.34 -3.13
C ASP A 38 2.14 11.08 -1.63
N ASP A 39 1.54 11.91 -0.77
CA ASP A 39 1.58 11.76 0.70
C ASP A 39 0.90 10.46 1.17
N GLU A 40 -0.24 10.09 0.58
CA GLU A 40 -0.93 8.84 0.90
C GLU A 40 -0.15 7.62 0.41
N ILE A 41 0.41 7.70 -0.79
CA ILE A 41 1.21 6.60 -1.38
C ILE A 41 2.49 6.40 -0.57
N GLN A 42 3.21 7.49 -0.24
CA GLN A 42 4.43 7.41 0.56
C GLN A 42 4.16 6.81 1.94
N PHE A 43 3.04 7.15 2.58
CA PHE A 43 2.68 6.56 3.86
C PHE A 43 2.52 5.04 3.77
N VAL A 44 1.79 4.53 2.77
CA VAL A 44 1.63 3.07 2.58
C VAL A 44 2.98 2.42 2.21
N MET A 45 3.83 3.09 1.43
CA MET A 45 5.17 2.60 1.12
C MET A 45 6.03 2.44 2.38
N ASP A 46 6.03 3.43 3.27
CA ASP A 46 6.77 3.39 4.53
C ASP A 46 6.30 2.19 5.37
N GLU A 47 4.98 2.01 5.53
CA GLU A 47 4.43 0.89 6.30
C GLU A 47 4.84 -0.48 5.72
N VAL A 48 4.82 -0.65 4.40
CA VAL A 48 5.19 -1.93 3.75
C VAL A 48 6.70 -2.19 3.78
N VAL A 49 7.54 -1.15 3.70
CA VAL A 49 8.99 -1.27 3.80
C VAL A 49 9.41 -1.62 5.24
N GLU A 50 8.73 -1.04 6.24
CA GLU A 50 8.98 -1.28 7.66
C GLU A 50 8.42 -2.62 8.17
N ALA A 51 7.58 -3.29 7.39
CA ALA A 51 7.07 -4.62 7.72
C ALA A 51 8.19 -5.69 7.82
N ASP A 52 8.09 -6.53 8.86
CA ASP A 52 9.09 -7.55 9.20
C ASP A 52 9.28 -8.60 8.08
N ASP A 53 8.20 -8.93 7.37
CA ASP A 53 8.20 -9.98 6.35
C ASP A 53 7.18 -9.73 5.23
N ASP A 54 7.15 -10.65 4.26
CA ASP A 54 6.24 -10.54 3.11
C ASP A 54 4.76 -10.67 3.51
N ALA A 55 4.46 -11.47 4.52
CA ALA A 55 3.08 -11.69 4.95
C ALA A 55 2.49 -10.43 5.59
N SER A 56 3.24 -9.80 6.49
CA SER A 56 2.88 -8.53 7.13
C SER A 56 2.77 -7.39 6.12
N GLY A 57 3.71 -7.27 5.17
CA GLY A 57 3.62 -6.27 4.10
C GLY A 57 2.41 -6.46 3.19
N LEU A 58 2.05 -7.70 2.86
CA LEU A 58 0.85 -7.99 2.06
C LEU A 58 -0.45 -7.70 2.84
N ALA A 59 -0.47 -7.94 4.15
CA ALA A 59 -1.62 -7.62 5.00
C ALA A 59 -1.88 -6.11 5.06
N ILE A 60 -0.82 -5.29 5.17
CA ILE A 60 -0.93 -3.81 5.12
C ILE A 60 -1.57 -3.37 3.79
N LEU A 61 -1.09 -3.90 2.65
CA LEU A 61 -1.66 -3.56 1.34
C LEU A 61 -3.13 -3.99 1.23
N ALA A 62 -3.49 -5.15 1.79
CA ALA A 62 -4.87 -5.63 1.84
C ALA A 62 -5.76 -4.69 2.65
N ASP A 63 -5.27 -4.15 3.77
CA ASP A 63 -6.00 -3.18 4.58
C ASP A 63 -6.32 -1.91 3.78
N TYR A 64 -5.50 -1.49 2.81
CA TYR A 64 -5.81 -0.35 1.95
C TYR A 64 -6.63 -0.69 0.71
N THR A 65 -7.06 -1.94 0.53
CA THR A 65 -7.79 -2.40 -0.66
C THR A 65 -9.30 -2.46 -0.39
N ALA A 66 -10.11 -2.10 -1.39
CA ALA A 66 -11.56 -2.26 -1.34
C ALA A 66 -11.94 -3.72 -1.56
N HIS A 67 -12.83 -4.25 -0.73
CA HIS A 67 -13.45 -5.57 -0.88
C HIS A 67 -14.77 -5.50 -1.65
#